data_AF-A0A075MWH7-F1
#
_entry.id   AF-A0A075MWH7-F1
#
_cell.length_a   1.000
_cell.length_b   1.000
_cell.length_c   1.000
_cell.angle_alpha   90.00
_cell.angle_beta   90.00
_cell.angle_gamma   90.00
#
_symmetry.space_group_name_H-M   'P 1'
#
loop_
_entity.id
_entity.type
_entity.pdbx_description
1 polymer ?
#
loop_
_entity_poly.entity_id
_entity_poly.type
_entity_poly.pdbx_seq_one_letter_code
_entity_poly.pdbx_strand_id
1 'polypeptide(L)' 'MEPKEKEAEIISEILLKAASEPEFRNSLIRDPAAVLEMYNVSPQAKMVIKRTIIDLTQ' A
#
# COMPACT_ATOMS: atom_id res chain seq x y z
N MET A 1 18.61 10.94 4.77
CA MET A 1 17.45 10.07 5.01
C MET A 1 17.90 8.65 4.76
N GLU A 2 17.81 7.81 5.78
CA GLU A 2 18.17 6.40 5.67
C GLU A 2 17.16 5.68 4.74
N PRO A 3 17.55 4.61 4.02
CA PRO A 3 16.67 3.89 3.10
C PRO A 3 15.34 3.45 3.71
N LYS A 4 15.31 3.20 5.02
CA LYS A 4 14.11 2.79 5.78
C LYS A 4 13.12 3.92 6.02
N GLU A 5 13.59 5.16 6.20
CA GLU A 5 12.72 6.32 6.43
C GLU A 5 11.88 6.62 5.17
N LYS A 6 12.54 6.57 4.00
CA LYS A 6 11.88 6.76 2.71
C LYS A 6 10.84 5.68 2.40
N GLU A 7 11.11 4.44 2.80
CA GLU A 7 10.15 3.36 2.65
C GLU A 7 8.90 3.57 3.54
N ALA A 8 9.10 3.96 4.79
CA ALA A 8 8.01 4.25 5.72
C ALA A 8 7.11 5.41 5.25
N GLU A 9 7.69 6.44 4.63
CA GLU A 9 6.94 7.54 4.00
C GLU A 9 6.04 7.03 2.88
N ILE A 10 6.57 6.21 1.97
CA ILE A 10 5.81 5.65 0.85
C ILE A 10 4.67 4.75 1.37
N ILE A 11 4.93 3.91 2.38
CA ILE A 11 3.91 3.07 3.01
C ILE A 11 2.80 3.96 3.61
N SER A 12 3.18 5.02 4.31
CA SER A 12 2.23 5.95 4.92
C SER A 12 1.35 6.64 3.87
N GLU A 13 1.94 7.04 2.74
CA GLU A 13 1.20 7.62 1.61
C GLU A 13 0.18 6.63 1.02
N ILE A 14 0.58 5.38 0.79
CA ILE A 14 -0.31 4.34 0.26
C ILE A 14 -1.50 4.12 1.19
N LEU A 15 -1.25 3.99 2.50
CA LEU A 15 -2.30 3.77 3.49
C LEU A 15 -3.24 4.97 3.61
N LEU A 16 -2.69 6.19 3.56
CA LEU A 16 -3.50 7.41 3.56
C LEU A 16 -4.42 7.48 2.34
N LYS A 17 -3.88 7.23 1.13
CA LYS A 17 -4.66 7.16 -0.10
C LYS A 17 -5.74 6.09 -0.02
N ALA A 18 -5.44 4.90 0.50
CA ALA A 18 -6.44 3.84 0.67
C ALA A 18 -7.58 4.26 1.63
N ALA A 19 -7.27 5.06 2.65
CA ALA A 19 -8.27 5.59 3.58
C ALA A 19 -9.11 6.72 2.95
N SER A 20 -8.49 7.65 2.22
CA SER A 20 -9.15 8.87 1.72
C SER A 20 -9.75 8.75 0.31
N GLU A 21 -9.23 7.86 -0.53
CA GLU A 21 -9.61 7.75 -1.96
C GLU A 21 -10.29 6.41 -2.25
N PRO A 22 -11.64 6.38 -2.37
CA PRO A 22 -12.38 5.15 -2.63
C PRO A 22 -11.97 4.42 -3.91
N GLU A 23 -11.65 5.17 -4.97
CA GLU A 23 -11.24 4.60 -6.27
C GLU A 23 -9.87 3.90 -6.17
N PHE A 24 -8.92 4.54 -5.50
CA PHE A 24 -7.62 3.96 -5.21
C PHE A 24 -7.76 2.71 -4.34
N ARG A 25 -8.56 2.78 -3.27
CA ARG A 25 -8.86 1.63 -2.40
C ARG A 25 -9.45 0.47 -3.20
N ASN A 26 -10.47 0.73 -4.01
CA ASN A 26 -11.11 -0.31 -4.84
C ASN A 26 -10.12 -0.94 -5.82
N SER A 27 -9.23 -0.14 -6.40
CA SER A 27 -8.18 -0.64 -7.30
C SER A 27 -7.17 -1.51 -6.55
N LEU A 28 -6.76 -1.06 -5.36
CA LEU A 28 -5.80 -1.73 -4.49
C LEU A 28 -6.38 -3.02 -3.86
N ILE A 29 -7.70 -3.11 -3.67
CA ILE A 29 -8.41 -4.37 -3.31
C ILE A 29 -8.47 -5.32 -4.51
N ARG A 30 -8.80 -4.79 -5.69
CA ARG A 30 -9.01 -5.58 -6.91
C ARG A 30 -7.72 -6.22 -7.42
N ASP A 31 -6.64 -5.45 -7.50
CA ASP A 31 -5.32 -5.93 -7.90
C ASP A 31 -4.22 -5.24 -7.09
N PRO A 32 -3.95 -5.73 -5.86
CA PRO A 32 -2.91 -5.17 -5.02
C PRO A 32 -1.51 -5.27 -5.64
N ALA A 33 -1.26 -6.30 -6.46
CA ALA A 33 0.07 -6.51 -7.04
C ALA A 33 0.38 -5.42 -8.07
N ALA A 34 -0.52 -5.18 -9.02
CA ALA A 34 -0.35 -4.16 -10.04
C ALA A 34 -0.19 -2.75 -9.44
N VAL A 35 -0.98 -2.42 -8.41
CA VAL A 35 -0.89 -1.11 -7.75
C VAL A 35 0.43 -0.97 -6.99
N LEU A 36 0.83 -1.99 -6.21
CA LEU A 36 2.04 -1.95 -5.38
C LEU A 36 3.34 -2.08 -6.18
N GLU A 37 3.31 -2.57 -7.42
CA GLU A 37 4.48 -2.55 -8.32
C GLU A 37 4.93 -1.14 -8.70
N MET A 38 4.01 -0.16 -8.70
CA MET A 38 4.34 1.23 -8.98
C MET A 38 5.12 1.92 -7.84
N TYR A 39 5.18 1.29 -6.66
CA TYR A 39 5.82 1.83 -5.47
C TYR A 39 7.14 1.13 -5.17
N ASN A 40 8.16 1.95 -4.88
CA ASN A 40 9.48 1.48 -4.49
C ASN A 40 9.53 1.13 -2.99
N VAL A 41 8.79 0.09 -2.62
CA VAL A 41 8.76 -0.50 -1.27
C VAL A 41 9.18 -1.96 -1.35
N SER A 42 9.72 -2.50 -0.26
CA SER A 42 10.19 -3.87 -0.18
C SER A 42 9.06 -4.87 -0.44
N PRO A 43 9.38 -6.07 -0.97
CA PRO A 43 8.40 -7.15 -1.12
C PRO A 43 7.66 -7.48 0.18
N GLN A 44 8.35 -7.39 1.32
CA GLN A 44 7.80 -7.58 2.66
C GLN A 44 6.72 -6.52 2.96
N ALA A 45 7.01 -5.24 2.71
CA ALA A 45 6.03 -4.16 2.88
C ALA A 45 4.80 -4.36 1.99
N LYS A 46 5.00 -4.75 0.71
CA LYS A 46 3.88 -5.05 -0.21
C LYS A 46 2.97 -6.15 0.34
N MET A 47 3.56 -7.18 0.92
CA MET A 47 2.82 -8.29 1.53
C MET A 47 2.01 -7.85 2.74
N VAL A 48 2.60 -7.03 3.62
CA VAL A 48 1.90 -6.47 4.79
C VAL A 48 0.74 -5.58 4.35
N ILE A 49 0.96 -4.65 3.42
CA ILE A 49 -0.09 -3.75 2.91
C ILE A 49 -1.25 -4.56 2.30
N LYS A 50 -0.92 -5.55 1.46
CA LYS A 50 -1.93 -6.45 0.86
C LYS A 50 -2.78 -7.13 1.93
N ARG A 51 -2.14 -7.60 3.02
CA ARG A 51 -2.86 -8.24 4.13
C ARG A 51 -3.77 -7.26 4.87
N THR A 52 -3.25 -6.09 5.23
CA THR A 52 -3.99 -5.04 5.94
C THR A 52 -5.25 -4.62 5.19
N ILE A 53 -5.17 -4.49 3.86
CA ILE A 53 -6.31 -4.01 3.06
C ILE A 53 -7.40 -5.07 2.93
N ILE A 54 -7.04 -6.35 2.80
CA ILE A 54 -8.02 -7.45 2.82
C ILE A 54 -8.77 -7.47 4.16
N ASP A 55 -8.03 -7.34 5.26
CA ASP A 55 -8.60 -7.34 6.61
C ASP A 55 -9.50 -6.10 6.89
N LEU A 56 -9.32 -4.98 6.16
CA LEU A 56 -10.17 -3.78 6.26
C LEU A 56 -11.49 -3.88 5.47
N THR A 57 -11.65 -4.91 4.64
CA THR A 57 -12.79 -5.07 3.72
C THR A 57 -13.72 -6.23 4.07
N GLN A 58 -13.37 -7.01 5.10
CA GLN A 58 -14.21 -8.07 5.69
C GLN A 58 -14.83 -7.59 7.00
#